data_AF-A0A967M761-F1
#
_entry.id   AF-A0A967M761-F1
#
_cell.length_a   1.000
_cell.length_b   1.000
_cell.length_c   1.000
_cell.angle_alpha   90.00
_cell.angle_beta   90.00
_cell.angle_gamma   90.00
#
_symmetry.space_group_name_H-M   'P 1'
#
loop_
_entity.id
_entity.type
_entity.pdbx_description
1 polymer ?
#
loop_
_entity_poly.entity_id
_entity_poly.type
_entity_poly.pdbx_seq_one_letter_code
_entity_poly.pdbx_strand_id
1 'polypeptide(L)'
;GLIKGENKGGKASSTEPSIGFTGGIGGGSASVVADLVDVNGDGLLDSVTGGGVALNSGYGFEDSESWGAKTTSKSTNGNIAVGGGYNKGIYDFAGGINLNNSYNVTNYTLQDLNGDGLPDRLIQDGSKLKVQFNTGAGFAGEPVQWHGAMAVDLPAAVGKTAGLPTRNVMPQSDTVGLGGGVYFTISFTIPIVQITININPGINASLNASRQELSYQDVNGDGLADQLISKKNSELKVALNQTGRTNLLRKVTRPLGGSFELSYQRSGNTYDQPQSKWVLSQVVVEDGRGNSYPTGYAYFNSGYYDRLERENYGYAHVQEVRADGATIDTFYHNRDYARKGLAFRTVLRDAGGRLFSMEDSVW
;
A
#
# COMPACT_ATOMS: atom_id res chain seq x y z
N GLY A 1 1.22 12.77 -8.06
CA GLY A 1 1.24 12.45 -9.49
C GLY A 1 0.36 13.33 -10.38
N LEU A 2 0.62 13.27 -11.69
CA LEU A 2 -0.23 13.82 -12.76
C LEU A 2 -1.25 12.75 -13.19
N ILE A 3 -2.53 13.10 -13.36
CA ILE A 3 -3.61 12.15 -13.67
C ILE A 3 -4.28 12.52 -14.99
N LYS A 4 -4.49 11.53 -15.87
CA LYS A 4 -5.28 11.66 -17.10
C LYS A 4 -6.55 10.81 -17.00
N GLY A 5 -7.71 11.40 -17.29
CA GLY A 5 -9.01 10.73 -17.26
C GLY A 5 -9.64 10.58 -18.64
N GLU A 6 -10.34 9.47 -18.86
CA GLU A 6 -11.21 9.23 -20.02
C GLU A 6 -12.59 8.75 -19.55
N ASN A 7 -13.65 9.37 -20.04
CA ASN A 7 -15.04 9.00 -19.73
C ASN A 7 -15.66 8.26 -20.92
N LYS A 8 -16.25 7.09 -20.66
CA LYS A 8 -17.10 6.39 -21.64
C LYS A 8 -18.55 6.72 -21.31
N GLY A 9 -19.12 7.69 -22.02
CA GLY A 9 -20.51 8.09 -21.86
C GLY A 9 -21.45 6.92 -22.14
N GLY A 10 -22.24 6.52 -21.14
CA GLY A 10 -23.43 5.69 -21.36
C GLY A 10 -24.53 6.50 -22.02
N LYS A 11 -25.30 5.88 -22.92
CA LYS A 11 -26.47 6.52 -23.53
C LYS A 11 -27.53 6.81 -22.46
N ALA A 12 -27.60 8.04 -21.99
CA ALA A 12 -28.80 8.55 -21.36
C ALA A 12 -29.81 8.90 -22.46
N SER A 13 -30.93 8.17 -22.53
CA SER A 13 -32.08 8.61 -23.32
C SER A 13 -32.90 9.54 -22.43
N SER A 14 -32.82 10.84 -22.69
CA SER A 14 -33.70 11.85 -22.09
C SER A 14 -34.43 12.58 -23.22
N THR A 15 -35.61 12.10 -23.58
CA THR A 15 -36.56 12.86 -24.39
C THR A 15 -37.46 13.60 -23.42
N GLU A 16 -37.24 14.91 -23.21
CA GLU A 16 -37.90 15.78 -22.19
C GLU A 16 -39.42 15.58 -22.06
N PRO A 17 -39.91 14.80 -21.09
CA PRO A 17 -41.31 14.81 -20.68
C PRO A 17 -41.47 15.69 -19.44
N SER A 18 -42.68 16.10 -19.10
CA SER A 18 -42.92 16.88 -17.88
C SER A 18 -42.52 16.13 -16.60
N ILE A 19 -42.54 14.78 -16.65
CA ILE A 19 -42.03 13.87 -15.63
C ILE A 19 -41.13 12.85 -16.33
N GLY A 20 -39.88 12.72 -15.90
CA GLY A 20 -38.88 11.81 -16.47
C GLY A 20 -38.28 10.88 -15.42
N PHE A 21 -38.09 9.62 -15.78
CA PHE A 21 -37.24 8.67 -15.04
C PHE A 21 -35.95 8.47 -15.84
N THR A 22 -34.81 8.57 -15.19
CA THR A 22 -33.50 8.34 -15.78
C THR A 22 -32.85 7.11 -15.14
N GLY A 23 -32.36 6.21 -15.98
CA GLY A 23 -31.51 5.09 -15.57
C GLY A 23 -30.22 5.18 -16.36
N GLY A 24 -29.08 5.15 -15.67
CA GLY A 24 -27.77 5.29 -16.28
C GLY A 24 -26.81 4.23 -15.77
N ILE A 25 -26.05 3.63 -16.68
CA ILE A 25 -24.84 2.90 -16.34
C ILE A 25 -23.70 3.60 -17.05
N GLY A 26 -22.67 3.98 -16.30
CA GLY A 26 -21.52 4.72 -16.81
C GLY A 26 -20.22 4.03 -16.47
N GLY A 27 -19.16 4.39 -17.19
CA GLY A 27 -17.81 3.93 -16.92
C GLY A 27 -16.79 5.00 -17.28
N GLY A 28 -15.69 5.00 -16.56
CA GLY A 28 -14.57 5.90 -16.78
C GLY A 28 -13.27 5.23 -16.39
N SER A 29 -12.15 5.79 -16.82
CA SER A 29 -10.83 5.33 -16.37
C SER A 29 -9.93 6.51 -16.12
N ALA A 30 -9.06 6.39 -15.12
CA ALA A 30 -8.04 7.37 -14.83
C ALA A 30 -6.70 6.65 -14.69
N SER A 31 -5.68 7.13 -15.40
CA SER A 31 -4.31 6.65 -15.28
C SER A 31 -3.45 7.73 -14.64
N VAL A 32 -2.63 7.33 -13.67
CA VAL A 32 -1.50 8.16 -13.24
C VAL A 32 -0.49 8.17 -14.39
N VAL A 33 -0.07 9.36 -14.80
CA VAL A 33 0.89 9.55 -15.91
C VAL A 33 2.31 9.68 -15.37
N ALA A 34 2.44 10.27 -14.18
CA ALA A 34 3.68 10.39 -13.42
C ALA A 34 3.36 10.33 -11.93
N ASP A 35 4.21 9.71 -11.13
CA ASP A 35 4.13 9.67 -9.67
C ASP A 35 5.52 9.79 -9.04
N LEU A 36 5.55 10.05 -7.73
CA LEU A 36 6.78 10.07 -6.95
C LEU A 36 6.76 8.92 -5.94
N VAL A 37 7.63 7.95 -6.14
CA VAL A 37 7.73 6.72 -5.33
C VAL A 37 9.20 6.39 -5.16
N ASP A 38 9.64 6.10 -3.95
CA ASP A 38 10.94 5.47 -3.70
C ASP A 38 10.87 4.02 -4.20
N VAL A 39 11.31 3.80 -5.44
CA VAL A 39 11.09 2.54 -6.15
C VAL A 39 12.32 1.63 -6.08
N ASN A 40 13.49 2.20 -5.77
CA ASN A 40 14.73 1.46 -5.55
C ASN A 40 15.06 1.24 -4.05
N GLY A 41 14.28 1.83 -3.14
CA GLY A 41 14.40 1.67 -1.68
C GLY A 41 15.56 2.44 -1.07
N ASP A 42 16.05 3.51 -1.71
CA ASP A 42 17.19 4.30 -1.22
C ASP A 42 16.80 5.44 -0.26
N GLY A 43 15.49 5.62 -0.02
CA GLY A 43 14.93 6.64 0.86
C GLY A 43 14.63 7.97 0.16
N LEU A 44 14.88 8.09 -1.16
CA LEU A 44 14.55 9.25 -1.97
C LEU A 44 13.37 8.93 -2.90
N LEU A 45 12.52 9.92 -3.15
CA LEU A 45 11.40 9.74 -4.06
C LEU A 45 11.86 9.82 -5.51
N ASP A 46 11.60 8.77 -6.29
CA ASP A 46 11.91 8.68 -7.72
C ASP A 46 10.73 9.09 -8.59
N SER A 47 11.00 9.60 -9.80
CA SER A 47 9.97 9.96 -10.76
C SER A 47 9.56 8.75 -11.59
N VAL A 48 8.37 8.21 -11.31
CA VAL A 48 7.82 7.03 -11.95
C VAL A 48 6.78 7.43 -12.99
N THR A 49 7.00 7.13 -14.26
CA THR A 49 6.07 7.46 -15.37
C THR A 49 5.64 6.22 -16.14
N GLY A 50 4.61 6.36 -16.98
CA GLY A 50 4.17 5.25 -17.84
C GLY A 50 5.23 4.76 -18.84
N GLY A 51 6.32 5.51 -19.04
CA GLY A 51 7.42 5.20 -19.97
C GLY A 51 8.75 4.81 -19.32
N GLY A 52 8.87 4.90 -17.99
CA GLY A 52 10.12 4.61 -17.29
C GLY A 52 10.20 5.25 -15.91
N VAL A 53 11.30 4.99 -15.22
CA VAL A 53 11.67 5.54 -13.91
C VAL A 53 12.85 6.46 -14.10
N ALA A 54 12.86 7.61 -13.43
CA ALA A 54 14.01 8.49 -13.32
C ALA A 54 14.39 8.58 -11.84
N LEU A 55 15.56 8.02 -11.50
CA LEU A 55 16.02 7.90 -10.11
C LEU A 55 16.45 9.26 -9.55
N ASN A 56 16.19 9.47 -8.26
CA ASN A 56 16.57 10.70 -7.58
C ASN A 56 17.93 10.56 -6.90
N SER A 57 18.93 11.27 -7.41
CA SER A 57 20.29 11.29 -6.86
C SER A 57 20.47 12.17 -5.61
N GLY A 58 19.40 12.85 -5.18
CA GLY A 58 19.43 13.91 -4.17
C GLY A 58 19.80 15.29 -4.72
N TYR A 59 20.33 15.37 -5.94
CA TYR A 59 20.63 16.62 -6.66
C TYR A 59 19.69 16.88 -7.85
N GLY A 60 18.84 15.90 -8.17
CA GLY A 60 17.92 15.92 -9.29
C GLY A 60 17.60 14.51 -9.78
N PHE A 61 16.68 14.42 -10.74
CA PHE A 61 16.35 13.17 -11.42
C PHE A 61 17.38 12.86 -12.50
N GLU A 62 17.85 11.62 -12.52
CA GLU A 62 18.71 11.09 -13.58
C GLU A 62 17.91 10.82 -14.86
N ASP A 63 18.60 10.37 -15.91
CA ASP A 63 17.94 9.98 -17.16
C ASP A 63 16.93 8.84 -16.92
N SER A 64 15.79 8.90 -17.61
CA SER A 64 14.76 7.89 -17.42
C SER A 64 15.18 6.55 -18.03
N GLU A 65 15.11 5.51 -17.21
CA GLU A 65 15.36 4.13 -17.57
C GLU A 65 14.07 3.31 -17.66
N SER A 66 14.09 2.29 -18.52
CA SER A 66 12.95 1.39 -18.73
C SER A 66 13.01 0.21 -17.77
N TRP A 67 12.00 0.10 -16.91
CA TRP A 67 11.88 -0.99 -15.92
C TRP A 67 11.09 -2.20 -16.44
N GLY A 68 10.88 -2.28 -17.77
CA GLY A 68 10.25 -3.43 -18.44
C GLY A 68 8.74 -3.59 -18.22
N ALA A 69 8.12 -2.79 -17.35
CA ALA A 69 6.69 -2.84 -17.04
C ALA A 69 6.09 -1.44 -16.86
N LYS A 70 4.76 -1.34 -16.99
CA LYS A 70 4.04 -0.12 -16.61
C LYS A 70 4.04 0.00 -15.09
N THR A 71 4.72 1.02 -14.61
CA THR A 71 4.95 1.32 -13.19
C THR A 71 3.92 2.28 -12.60
N THR A 72 3.06 2.87 -13.43
CA THR A 72 2.02 3.81 -12.98
C THR A 72 0.68 3.14 -12.72
N SER A 73 0.04 3.53 -11.61
CA SER A 73 -1.29 3.07 -11.25
C SER A 73 -2.36 3.45 -12.29
N LYS A 74 -3.30 2.55 -12.55
CA LYS A 74 -4.47 2.81 -13.41
C LYS A 74 -5.74 2.40 -12.69
N SER A 75 -6.71 3.29 -12.58
CA SER A 75 -8.04 3.00 -12.06
C SER A 75 -9.09 2.99 -13.16
N THR A 76 -10.12 2.18 -12.96
CA THR A 76 -11.34 2.15 -13.77
C THR A 76 -12.51 2.29 -12.82
N ASN A 77 -13.43 3.19 -13.12
CA ASN A 77 -14.68 3.34 -12.39
C ASN A 77 -15.86 2.87 -13.23
N GLY A 78 -16.91 2.44 -12.54
CA GLY A 78 -18.20 2.19 -13.14
C GLY A 78 -19.31 2.49 -12.16
N ASN A 79 -20.42 3.04 -12.66
CA ASN A 79 -21.52 3.48 -11.82
C ASN A 79 -22.87 3.02 -12.36
N ILE A 80 -23.82 2.82 -11.45
CA ILE A 80 -25.24 2.68 -11.74
C ILE A 80 -25.93 3.87 -11.08
N ALA A 81 -26.78 4.56 -11.82
CA ALA A 81 -27.57 5.66 -11.31
C ALA A 81 -29.03 5.50 -11.72
N VAL A 82 -29.93 5.85 -10.81
CA VAL A 82 -31.36 5.97 -11.07
C VAL A 82 -31.79 7.32 -10.55
N GLY A 83 -32.45 8.10 -11.40
CA GLY A 83 -32.98 9.40 -11.04
C GLY A 83 -34.42 9.56 -11.51
N GLY A 84 -35.10 10.49 -10.87
CA GLY A 84 -36.42 10.95 -11.28
C GLY A 84 -36.42 12.46 -11.27
N GLY A 85 -36.94 13.07 -12.31
CA GLY A 85 -36.98 14.52 -12.47
C GLY A 85 -38.31 15.00 -13.01
N TYR A 86 -38.69 16.20 -12.62
CA TYR A 86 -39.78 16.96 -13.18
C TYR A 86 -39.19 18.20 -13.86
N ASN A 87 -39.64 18.50 -15.08
CA ASN A 87 -39.29 19.73 -15.77
C ASN A 87 -40.52 20.27 -16.50
N LYS A 88 -40.87 21.55 -16.27
CA LYS A 88 -41.95 22.22 -16.99
C LYS A 88 -41.39 23.36 -17.83
N GLY A 89 -41.64 23.33 -19.15
CA GLY A 89 -41.25 24.42 -20.05
C GLY A 89 -39.73 24.54 -20.22
N ILE A 90 -39.22 25.76 -20.39
CA ILE A 90 -37.76 26.04 -20.36
C ILE A 90 -37.37 26.22 -18.89
N TYR A 91 -37.47 25.16 -18.07
CA TYR A 91 -37.17 25.17 -16.62
C TYR A 91 -38.07 26.07 -15.75
N ASP A 92 -39.30 26.41 -16.17
CA ASP A 92 -40.23 27.27 -15.42
C ASP A 92 -40.31 26.84 -13.94
N PHE A 93 -40.40 25.53 -13.73
CA PHE A 93 -40.07 24.87 -12.47
C PHE A 93 -39.52 23.48 -12.78
N ALA A 94 -38.35 23.16 -12.24
CA ALA A 94 -37.74 21.85 -12.41
C ALA A 94 -37.14 21.36 -11.08
N GLY A 95 -37.10 20.06 -10.91
CA GLY A 95 -36.46 19.44 -9.77
C GLY A 95 -36.23 17.97 -10.01
N GLY A 96 -35.25 17.40 -9.30
CA GLY A 96 -34.94 16.01 -9.46
C GLY A 96 -34.21 15.43 -8.27
N ILE A 97 -34.31 14.12 -8.17
CA ILE A 97 -33.55 13.29 -7.25
C ILE A 97 -32.73 12.29 -8.06
N ASN A 98 -31.53 11.98 -7.58
CA ASN A 98 -30.65 11.00 -8.17
C ASN A 98 -30.06 10.14 -7.06
N LEU A 99 -30.19 8.83 -7.21
CA LEU A 99 -29.45 7.85 -6.44
C LEU A 99 -28.38 7.27 -7.35
N ASN A 100 -27.13 7.34 -6.92
CA ASN A 100 -25.99 6.75 -7.62
C ASN A 100 -25.26 5.76 -6.72
N ASN A 101 -24.76 4.69 -7.33
CA ASN A 101 -23.74 3.84 -6.73
C ASN A 101 -22.56 3.70 -7.70
N SER A 102 -21.35 4.02 -7.25
CA SER A 102 -20.13 4.01 -8.05
C SER A 102 -19.04 3.15 -7.43
N TYR A 103 -18.44 2.29 -8.24
CA TYR A 103 -17.32 1.43 -7.91
C TYR A 103 -16.06 1.97 -8.57
N ASN A 104 -14.96 2.05 -7.84
CA ASN A 104 -13.64 2.39 -8.38
C ASN A 104 -12.69 1.23 -8.10
N VAL A 105 -12.07 0.69 -9.15
CA VAL A 105 -11.15 -0.44 -9.07
C VAL A 105 -9.80 -0.01 -9.62
N THR A 106 -8.73 -0.31 -8.86
CA THR A 106 -7.36 -0.05 -9.28
C THR A 106 -6.83 -1.24 -10.10
N ASN A 107 -6.70 -1.12 -11.41
CA ASN A 107 -6.25 -2.23 -12.28
C ASN A 107 -4.76 -2.58 -12.12
N TYR A 108 -3.92 -1.59 -11.80
CA TYR A 108 -2.49 -1.76 -11.52
C TYR A 108 -2.14 -0.87 -10.34
N THR A 109 -1.35 -1.40 -9.41
CA THR A 109 -0.81 -0.65 -8.29
C THR A 109 0.55 -1.20 -7.90
N LEU A 110 1.30 -0.39 -7.16
CA LEU A 110 2.57 -0.74 -6.56
C LEU A 110 2.37 -0.90 -5.05
N GLN A 111 2.73 -2.05 -4.51
CA GLN A 111 2.58 -2.40 -3.11
C GLN A 111 3.65 -3.42 -2.76
N ASP A 112 4.45 -3.14 -1.73
CA ASP A 112 5.36 -4.14 -1.15
C ASP A 112 4.53 -5.26 -0.52
N LEU A 113 4.56 -6.46 -1.12
CA LEU A 113 3.87 -7.65 -0.64
C LEU A 113 4.80 -8.65 0.00
N ASN A 114 6.08 -8.64 -0.38
CA ASN A 114 7.05 -9.58 0.17
C ASN A 114 7.79 -9.01 1.40
N GLY A 115 7.63 -7.72 1.72
CA GLY A 115 8.25 -7.05 2.86
C GLY A 115 9.75 -6.80 2.71
N ASP A 116 10.27 -6.71 1.48
CA ASP A 116 11.67 -6.42 1.20
C ASP A 116 11.98 -4.91 1.13
N GLY A 117 10.96 -4.06 1.32
CA GLY A 117 11.07 -2.61 1.27
C GLY A 117 10.92 -2.03 -0.13
N LEU A 118 10.80 -2.87 -1.16
CA LEU A 118 10.60 -2.45 -2.53
C LEU A 118 9.13 -2.65 -2.95
N PRO A 119 8.52 -1.66 -3.62
CA PRO A 119 7.12 -1.79 -4.00
C PRO A 119 6.96 -2.74 -5.20
N ASP A 120 6.23 -3.84 -4.99
CA ASP A 120 5.93 -4.85 -6.01
C ASP A 120 4.74 -4.45 -6.89
N ARG A 121 4.71 -4.96 -8.13
CA ARG A 121 3.62 -4.68 -9.05
C ARG A 121 2.51 -5.73 -8.95
N LEU A 122 1.32 -5.28 -8.56
CA LEU A 122 0.12 -6.12 -8.48
C LEU A 122 -0.66 -6.09 -9.79
N ILE A 123 -1.04 -7.27 -10.25
CA ILE A 123 -1.73 -7.49 -11.52
C ILE A 123 -2.88 -8.45 -11.26
N GLN A 124 -4.05 -8.14 -11.82
CA GLN A 124 -5.16 -9.07 -11.85
C GLN A 124 -5.15 -9.90 -13.13
N ASP A 125 -5.28 -11.23 -12.98
CA ASP A 125 -5.51 -12.18 -14.07
C ASP A 125 -6.74 -13.04 -13.76
N GLY A 126 -7.86 -12.75 -14.44
CA GLY A 126 -9.15 -13.32 -14.08
C GLY A 126 -9.54 -12.98 -12.63
N SER A 127 -9.72 -13.98 -11.78
CA SER A 127 -9.99 -13.80 -10.34
C SER A 127 -8.77 -14.06 -9.46
N LYS A 128 -7.56 -14.06 -10.04
CA LYS A 128 -6.31 -14.35 -9.35
C LYS A 128 -5.45 -13.10 -9.27
N LEU A 129 -4.75 -12.95 -8.16
CA LEU A 129 -3.70 -11.96 -8.01
C LEU A 129 -2.40 -12.55 -8.58
N LYS A 130 -1.69 -11.75 -9.38
CA LYS A 130 -0.32 -11.99 -9.80
C LYS A 130 0.54 -10.85 -9.29
N VAL A 131 1.77 -11.18 -8.92
CA VAL A 131 2.76 -10.26 -8.37
C VAL A 131 4.01 -10.35 -9.21
N GLN A 132 4.48 -9.19 -9.66
CA GLN A 132 5.74 -9.04 -10.34
C GLN A 132 6.68 -8.33 -9.38
N PHE A 133 7.67 -9.06 -8.85
CA PHE A 133 8.55 -8.56 -7.80
C PHE A 133 9.50 -7.49 -8.31
N ASN A 134 9.69 -6.45 -7.51
CA ASN A 134 10.70 -5.43 -7.76
C ASN A 134 12.09 -5.96 -7.37
N THR A 135 13.12 -5.65 -8.15
CA THR A 135 14.52 -6.06 -7.88
C THR A 135 15.44 -4.89 -7.58
N GLY A 136 14.90 -3.67 -7.44
CA GLY A 136 15.64 -2.42 -7.18
C GLY A 136 16.24 -1.76 -8.42
N ALA A 137 16.15 -2.42 -9.58
CA ALA A 137 16.63 -1.91 -10.87
C ALA A 137 15.66 -2.29 -12.01
N GLY A 138 14.40 -2.59 -11.66
CA GLY A 138 13.42 -3.15 -12.57
C GLY A 138 12.47 -4.13 -11.90
N PHE A 139 11.54 -4.66 -12.68
CA PHE A 139 10.67 -5.75 -12.26
C PHE A 139 11.19 -7.10 -12.78
N ALA A 140 11.09 -8.13 -11.95
CA ALA A 140 11.36 -9.51 -12.34
C ALA A 140 10.50 -9.90 -13.56
N GLY A 141 11.00 -10.83 -14.39
CA GLY A 141 10.41 -11.19 -15.68
C GLY A 141 8.91 -11.53 -15.64
N GLU A 142 8.56 -12.80 -15.55
CA GLU A 142 7.16 -13.22 -15.56
C GLU A 142 6.48 -13.03 -14.19
N PRO A 143 5.28 -12.42 -14.12
CA PRO A 143 4.52 -12.31 -12.87
C PRO A 143 4.12 -13.67 -12.31
N VAL A 144 4.31 -13.85 -11.00
CA VAL A 144 3.99 -15.09 -10.28
C VAL A 144 2.58 -15.00 -9.70
N GLN A 145 1.84 -16.12 -9.68
CA GLN A 145 0.54 -16.15 -9.01
C GLN A 145 0.71 -16.00 -7.49
N TRP A 146 -0.01 -15.05 -6.90
CA TRP A 146 -0.12 -14.90 -5.47
C TRP A 146 -1.32 -15.71 -4.95
N HIS A 147 -1.02 -16.77 -4.20
CA HIS A 147 -2.03 -17.68 -3.68
C HIS A 147 -2.72 -17.10 -2.43
N GLY A 148 -3.97 -17.50 -2.19
CA GLY A 148 -4.72 -17.08 -1.00
C GLY A 148 -5.45 -15.74 -1.13
N ALA A 149 -5.25 -14.98 -2.22
CA ALA A 149 -6.01 -13.76 -2.48
C ALA A 149 -7.51 -14.05 -2.59
N MET A 150 -8.30 -13.32 -1.81
CA MET A 150 -9.75 -13.32 -1.83
C MET A 150 -10.26 -12.34 -2.90
N ALA A 151 -11.34 -12.72 -3.60
CA ALA A 151 -11.97 -11.86 -4.60
C ALA A 151 -13.28 -11.26 -4.08
N VAL A 152 -13.51 -9.98 -4.40
CA VAL A 152 -14.75 -9.24 -4.16
C VAL A 152 -15.58 -9.21 -5.44
N ASP A 153 -16.88 -9.48 -5.33
CA ASP A 153 -17.77 -9.45 -6.49
C ASP A 153 -18.22 -8.01 -6.81
N LEU A 154 -18.26 -7.70 -8.10
CA LEU A 154 -18.79 -6.47 -8.66
C LEU A 154 -20.14 -6.76 -9.33
N PRO A 155 -21.10 -5.81 -9.30
CA PRO A 155 -22.35 -5.97 -10.04
C PRO A 155 -22.07 -6.23 -11.53
N ALA A 156 -22.67 -7.28 -12.10
CA ALA A 156 -22.39 -7.70 -13.48
C ALA A 156 -22.63 -6.58 -14.52
N ALA A 157 -23.63 -5.73 -14.26
CA ALA A 157 -23.96 -4.58 -15.11
C ALA A 157 -22.84 -3.51 -15.11
N VAL A 158 -22.17 -3.31 -13.97
CA VAL A 158 -21.00 -2.43 -13.84
C VAL A 158 -19.81 -3.07 -14.55
N GLY A 159 -19.53 -4.35 -14.27
CA GLY A 159 -18.44 -5.10 -14.89
C GLY A 159 -18.46 -5.02 -16.43
N LYS A 160 -19.62 -5.32 -17.02
CA LYS A 160 -19.80 -5.28 -18.48
C LYS A 160 -19.62 -3.88 -19.08
N THR A 161 -20.15 -2.84 -18.43
CA THR A 161 -20.16 -1.48 -18.97
C THR A 161 -18.80 -0.79 -18.82
N ALA A 162 -18.13 -1.00 -17.68
CA ALA A 162 -16.83 -0.39 -17.39
C ALA A 162 -15.64 -1.22 -17.91
N GLY A 163 -15.87 -2.46 -18.37
CA GLY A 163 -14.79 -3.38 -18.73
C GLY A 163 -14.01 -3.88 -17.50
N LEU A 164 -14.68 -3.95 -16.36
CA LEU A 164 -14.14 -4.46 -15.11
C LEU A 164 -14.43 -5.97 -14.97
N PRO A 165 -13.56 -6.73 -14.32
CA PRO A 165 -13.82 -8.14 -14.03
C PRO A 165 -15.01 -8.27 -13.07
N THR A 166 -15.80 -9.33 -13.21
CA THR A 166 -16.94 -9.59 -12.30
C THR A 166 -16.50 -9.95 -10.88
N ARG A 167 -15.28 -10.49 -10.73
CA ARG A 167 -14.64 -10.75 -9.44
C ARG A 167 -13.29 -10.02 -9.42
N ASN A 168 -13.09 -9.17 -8.44
CA ASN A 168 -11.94 -8.28 -8.33
C ASN A 168 -11.04 -8.66 -7.15
N VAL A 169 -9.73 -8.65 -7.36
CA VAL A 169 -8.71 -8.89 -6.31
C VAL A 169 -7.82 -7.66 -6.06
N MET A 170 -8.11 -6.55 -6.74
CA MET A 170 -7.34 -5.31 -6.64
C MET A 170 -8.04 -4.28 -5.75
N PRO A 171 -7.34 -3.24 -5.25
CA PRO A 171 -7.95 -2.23 -4.41
C PRO A 171 -9.23 -1.65 -5.02
N GLN A 172 -10.28 -1.59 -4.19
CA GLN A 172 -11.63 -1.20 -4.62
C GLN A 172 -12.31 -0.30 -3.60
N SER A 173 -13.02 0.71 -4.08
CA SER A 173 -13.97 1.49 -3.29
C SER A 173 -15.38 1.47 -3.87
N ASP A 174 -16.36 1.58 -2.99
CA ASP A 174 -17.80 1.67 -3.27
C ASP A 174 -18.31 2.99 -2.70
N THR A 175 -19.05 3.77 -3.48
CA THR A 175 -19.59 5.08 -3.07
C THR A 175 -21.03 5.21 -3.48
N VAL A 176 -21.91 5.35 -2.49
CA VAL A 176 -23.33 5.58 -2.67
C VAL A 176 -23.62 7.06 -2.46
N GLY A 177 -24.29 7.68 -3.43
CA GLY A 177 -24.70 9.08 -3.38
C GLY A 177 -26.20 9.22 -3.55
N LEU A 178 -26.78 10.17 -2.81
CA LEU A 178 -28.13 10.67 -2.97
C LEU A 178 -28.03 12.17 -3.24
N GLY A 179 -28.33 12.58 -4.46
CA GLY A 179 -28.36 13.97 -4.88
C GLY A 179 -29.77 14.45 -5.18
N GLY A 180 -30.00 15.75 -5.04
CA GLY A 180 -31.22 16.37 -5.50
C GLY A 180 -31.01 17.86 -5.77
N GLY A 181 -31.84 18.41 -6.66
CA GLY A 181 -31.78 19.81 -7.01
C GLY A 181 -33.14 20.36 -7.37
N VAL A 182 -33.31 21.66 -7.18
CA VAL A 182 -34.49 22.44 -7.57
C VAL A 182 -34.07 23.69 -8.31
N TYR A 183 -34.79 24.01 -9.38
CA TYR A 183 -34.49 25.07 -10.32
C TYR A 183 -35.78 25.77 -10.74
N PHE A 184 -35.70 27.05 -11.06
CA PHE A 184 -36.82 27.81 -11.63
C PHE A 184 -36.30 28.81 -12.67
N THR A 185 -37.17 29.27 -13.56
CA THR A 185 -36.81 30.28 -14.58
C THR A 185 -37.38 31.64 -14.21
N ILE A 186 -36.52 32.66 -14.26
CA ILE A 186 -36.92 34.06 -14.29
C ILE A 186 -36.67 34.55 -15.71
N SER A 187 -37.74 34.87 -16.43
CA SER A 187 -37.67 35.42 -17.79
C SER A 187 -38.07 36.89 -17.79
N PHE A 188 -37.31 37.72 -18.49
CA PHE A 188 -37.74 39.08 -18.82
C PHE A 188 -37.34 39.44 -20.24
N THR A 189 -38.25 40.14 -20.93
CA THR A 189 -38.07 40.59 -22.31
C THR A 189 -37.68 42.06 -22.31
N ILE A 190 -36.59 42.40 -23.00
CA ILE A 190 -36.19 43.79 -23.21
C ILE A 190 -37.04 44.36 -24.36
N PRO A 191 -38.01 45.25 -24.10
CA PRO A 191 -39.04 45.61 -25.10
C PRO A 191 -38.48 46.34 -26.33
N ILE A 192 -37.37 47.06 -26.16
CA ILE A 192 -36.77 47.92 -27.19
C ILE A 192 -36.04 47.09 -28.25
N VAL A 193 -35.49 45.93 -27.89
CA VAL A 193 -34.70 45.08 -28.79
C VAL A 193 -35.35 43.72 -29.06
N GLN A 194 -36.52 43.44 -28.46
CA GLN A 194 -37.25 42.16 -28.57
C GLN A 194 -36.40 40.93 -28.20
N ILE A 195 -35.48 41.08 -27.24
CA ILE A 195 -34.65 39.97 -26.73
C ILE A 195 -35.24 39.49 -25.40
N THR A 196 -35.43 38.17 -25.27
CA THR A 196 -35.83 37.53 -24.00
C THR A 196 -34.60 36.92 -23.33
N ILE A 197 -34.38 37.28 -22.06
CA ILE A 197 -33.33 36.72 -21.22
C ILE A 197 -33.97 35.77 -20.21
N ASN A 198 -33.46 34.54 -20.14
CA ASN A 198 -33.86 33.52 -19.17
C ASN A 198 -32.73 33.33 -18.15
N ILE A 199 -33.05 33.45 -16.87
CA ILE A 199 -32.12 33.18 -15.76
C ILE A 199 -32.66 31.98 -14.99
N ASN A 200 -31.82 30.97 -14.77
CA ASN A 200 -32.19 29.72 -14.12
C ASN A 200 -31.47 29.51 -12.78
N PRO A 201 -31.85 30.25 -11.71
CA PRO A 201 -31.32 29.97 -10.38
C PRO A 201 -31.74 28.56 -9.91
N GLY A 202 -30.88 27.94 -9.11
CA GLY A 202 -31.18 26.66 -8.49
C GLY A 202 -30.29 26.34 -7.30
N ILE A 203 -30.74 25.38 -6.50
CA ILE A 203 -30.01 24.85 -5.34
C ILE A 203 -29.86 23.34 -5.54
N ASN A 204 -28.66 22.83 -5.29
CA ASN A 204 -28.34 21.41 -5.28
C ASN A 204 -27.89 20.99 -3.88
N ALA A 205 -28.28 19.79 -3.46
CA ALA A 205 -27.79 19.14 -2.26
C ALA A 205 -27.44 17.69 -2.57
N SER A 206 -26.37 17.18 -1.97
CA SER A 206 -26.01 15.77 -2.08
C SER A 206 -25.47 15.21 -0.77
N LEU A 207 -25.77 13.94 -0.52
CA LEU A 207 -25.24 13.13 0.57
C LEU A 207 -24.46 11.97 -0.06
N ASN A 208 -23.23 11.75 0.40
CA ASN A 208 -22.36 10.70 -0.14
C ASN A 208 -21.76 9.89 1.01
N ALA A 209 -21.70 8.58 0.83
CA ALA A 209 -21.00 7.66 1.72
C ALA A 209 -20.06 6.78 0.90
N SER A 210 -18.78 6.72 1.30
CA SER A 210 -17.74 5.96 0.61
C SER A 210 -17.14 4.91 1.53
N ARG A 211 -16.78 3.76 0.96
CA ARG A 211 -16.14 2.64 1.65
C ARG A 211 -15.01 2.07 0.79
N GLN A 212 -13.87 1.78 1.41
CA GLN A 212 -12.84 0.93 0.82
C GLN A 212 -13.22 -0.55 1.03
N GLU A 213 -13.60 -1.23 -0.05
CA GLU A 213 -14.07 -2.61 -0.01
C GLU A 213 -12.95 -3.64 -0.08
N LEU A 214 -11.84 -3.32 -0.76
CA LEU A 214 -10.65 -4.14 -0.85
C LEU A 214 -9.41 -3.26 -0.70
N SER A 215 -8.46 -3.65 0.14
CA SER A 215 -7.16 -3.00 0.28
C SER A 215 -6.05 -3.97 0.67
N TYR A 216 -4.80 -3.54 0.53
CA TYR A 216 -3.62 -4.24 1.04
C TYR A 216 -2.96 -3.37 2.10
N GLN A 217 -2.92 -3.83 3.35
CA GLN A 217 -2.37 -3.11 4.50
C GLN A 217 -1.86 -4.11 5.53
N ASP A 218 -0.73 -3.84 6.16
CA ASP A 218 -0.24 -4.63 7.30
C ASP A 218 -1.12 -4.33 8.52
N VAL A 219 -1.96 -5.29 8.94
CA VAL A 219 -2.86 -5.11 10.08
C VAL A 219 -2.33 -5.73 11.37
N ASN A 220 -1.37 -6.65 11.26
CA ASN A 220 -0.82 -7.36 12.42
C ASN A 220 0.54 -6.80 12.87
N GLY A 221 1.10 -5.83 12.14
CA GLY A 221 2.38 -5.20 12.41
C GLY A 221 3.58 -6.10 12.11
N ASP A 222 3.43 -7.05 11.18
CA ASP A 222 4.51 -7.92 10.74
C ASP A 222 5.24 -7.35 9.50
N GLY A 223 4.93 -6.15 9.04
CA GLY A 223 5.62 -5.54 7.90
C GLY A 223 5.39 -6.27 6.58
N LEU A 224 4.42 -7.19 6.50
CA LEU A 224 3.90 -7.73 5.25
C LEU A 224 2.50 -7.17 5.04
N ALA A 225 2.19 -6.74 3.83
CA ALA A 225 0.83 -6.26 3.54
C ALA A 225 -0.17 -7.43 3.51
N ASP A 226 -1.19 -7.33 4.34
CA ASP A 226 -2.33 -8.26 4.39
C ASP A 226 -3.44 -7.80 3.45
N GLN A 227 -4.31 -8.72 3.01
CA GLN A 227 -5.48 -8.35 2.22
C GLN A 227 -6.70 -8.13 3.12
N LEU A 228 -7.33 -6.97 3.00
CA LEU A 228 -8.50 -6.57 3.77
C LEU A 228 -9.71 -6.48 2.86
N ILE A 229 -10.86 -7.01 3.31
CA ILE A 229 -12.14 -6.88 2.63
C ILE A 229 -13.22 -6.41 3.62
N SER A 230 -13.88 -5.30 3.31
CA SER A 230 -15.06 -4.83 4.05
C SER A 230 -16.22 -4.57 3.09
N LYS A 231 -17.22 -5.46 3.08
CA LYS A 231 -18.45 -5.30 2.26
C LYS A 231 -19.66 -4.85 3.07
N LYS A 232 -19.58 -4.91 4.39
CA LYS A 232 -20.69 -4.62 5.33
C LYS A 232 -20.14 -3.87 6.53
N ASN A 233 -20.94 -3.00 7.16
CA ASN A 233 -20.48 -2.12 8.25
C ASN A 233 -19.88 -2.88 9.44
N SER A 234 -20.34 -4.10 9.69
CA SER A 234 -19.94 -4.90 10.86
C SER A 234 -18.99 -6.04 10.50
N GLU A 235 -18.34 -6.00 9.33
CA GLU A 235 -17.47 -7.07 8.85
C GLU A 235 -16.19 -6.52 8.22
N LEU A 236 -15.06 -7.02 8.71
CA LEU A 236 -13.74 -6.91 8.09
C LEU A 236 -13.17 -8.32 7.98
N LYS A 237 -12.94 -8.79 6.76
CA LYS A 237 -12.23 -10.04 6.49
C LYS A 237 -10.77 -9.72 6.22
N VAL A 238 -9.89 -10.51 6.79
CA VAL A 238 -8.44 -10.36 6.62
C VAL A 238 -7.89 -11.69 6.12
N ALA A 239 -7.13 -11.66 5.02
CA ALA A 239 -6.25 -12.76 4.63
C ALA A 239 -4.83 -12.33 4.97
N LEU A 240 -4.28 -12.96 6.01
CA LEU A 240 -2.93 -12.68 6.48
C LEU A 240 -1.88 -13.15 5.48
N ASN A 241 -0.86 -12.34 5.27
CA ASN A 241 0.27 -12.66 4.43
C ASN A 241 1.21 -13.63 5.16
N GLN A 242 1.44 -14.81 4.56
CA GLN A 242 2.23 -15.88 5.18
C GLN A 242 3.63 -16.04 4.59
N THR A 243 4.09 -15.09 3.78
CA THR A 243 5.38 -15.19 3.06
C THR A 243 6.57 -15.28 4.03
N GLY A 244 6.49 -14.59 5.17
CA GLY A 244 7.47 -14.70 6.24
C GLY A 244 8.81 -14.06 5.88
N ARG A 245 9.89 -14.85 5.90
CA ARG A 245 11.28 -14.37 5.70
C ARG A 245 11.63 -14.30 4.22
N THR A 246 11.75 -13.09 3.71
CA THR A 246 12.03 -12.74 2.30
C THR A 246 13.32 -11.94 2.21
N ASN A 247 14.07 -12.13 1.12
CA ASN A 247 15.29 -11.38 0.83
C ASN A 247 16.35 -11.32 1.96
N LEU A 248 16.35 -12.29 2.88
CA LEU A 248 17.35 -12.41 3.94
C LEU A 248 18.44 -13.42 3.57
N LEU A 249 19.70 -13.05 3.76
CA LEU A 249 20.84 -13.94 3.52
C LEU A 249 20.75 -15.16 4.45
N ARG A 250 20.57 -16.36 3.90
CA ARG A 250 20.43 -17.58 4.71
C ARG A 250 21.74 -18.34 4.92
N LYS A 251 22.59 -18.43 3.90
CA LYS A 251 23.81 -19.27 3.94
C LYS A 251 24.88 -18.69 3.04
N VAL A 252 26.12 -18.72 3.51
CA VAL A 252 27.32 -18.47 2.71
C VAL A 252 28.19 -19.72 2.73
N THR A 253 28.50 -20.25 1.55
CA THR A 253 29.46 -21.34 1.39
C THR A 253 30.83 -20.76 1.04
N ARG A 254 31.86 -21.16 1.77
CA ARG A 254 33.24 -20.69 1.59
C ARG A 254 34.00 -21.62 0.65
N PRO A 255 34.96 -21.11 -0.14
CA PRO A 255 35.69 -21.90 -1.14
C PRO A 255 36.43 -23.13 -0.59
N LEU A 256 36.82 -23.11 0.69
CA LEU A 256 37.57 -24.18 1.34
C LEU A 256 36.67 -25.19 2.09
N GLY A 257 35.37 -25.24 1.76
CA GLY A 257 34.43 -26.27 2.24
C GLY A 257 33.67 -25.91 3.53
N GLY A 258 34.05 -24.85 4.24
CA GLY A 258 33.28 -24.34 5.38
C GLY A 258 32.05 -23.55 4.96
N SER A 259 31.11 -23.33 5.88
CA SER A 259 29.91 -22.51 5.64
C SER A 259 29.52 -21.71 6.88
N PHE A 260 28.64 -20.72 6.73
CA PHE A 260 27.86 -20.23 7.86
C PHE A 260 26.40 -20.01 7.45
N GLU A 261 25.49 -20.40 8.34
CA GLU A 261 24.05 -20.23 8.18
C GLU A 261 23.53 -19.18 9.16
N LEU A 262 22.55 -18.41 8.71
CA LEU A 262 21.97 -17.29 9.45
C LEU A 262 20.48 -17.55 9.65
N SER A 263 20.03 -17.44 10.89
CA SER A 263 18.62 -17.43 11.26
C SER A 263 18.22 -16.05 11.77
N TYR A 264 16.96 -15.71 11.56
CA TYR A 264 16.39 -14.42 11.95
C TYR A 264 15.09 -14.61 12.71
N GLN A 265 14.80 -13.66 13.59
CA GLN A 265 13.53 -13.52 14.29
C GLN A 265 13.00 -12.11 14.16
N ARG A 266 11.68 -11.94 14.26
CA ARG A 266 11.07 -10.60 14.29
C ARG A 266 11.35 -9.91 15.63
N SER A 267 11.55 -8.61 15.58
CA SER A 267 11.69 -7.75 16.76
C SER A 267 11.12 -6.36 16.47
N GLY A 268 10.50 -5.74 17.47
CA GLY A 268 9.83 -4.45 17.35
C GLY A 268 8.31 -4.59 17.44
N ASN A 269 7.59 -3.72 16.72
CA ASN A 269 6.14 -3.52 16.90
C ASN A 269 5.78 -3.21 18.37
N THR A 270 6.59 -2.36 19.01
CA THR A 270 6.39 -1.89 20.38
C THR A 270 6.30 -0.38 20.43
N TYR A 271 5.91 0.18 21.58
CA TYR A 271 5.88 1.63 21.74
C TYR A 271 7.26 2.26 21.51
N ASP A 272 8.30 1.69 22.12
CA ASP A 272 9.67 2.20 22.02
C ASP A 272 10.34 1.89 20.67
N GLN A 273 9.90 0.85 19.97
CA GLN A 273 10.37 0.50 18.63
C GLN A 273 9.17 0.13 17.74
N PRO A 274 8.50 1.11 17.12
CA PRO A 274 7.26 0.87 16.36
C PRO A 274 7.51 0.05 15.09
N GLN A 275 8.72 0.09 14.52
CA GLN A 275 9.05 -0.70 13.33
C GLN A 275 9.21 -2.18 13.70
N SER A 276 8.58 -3.06 12.93
CA SER A 276 8.84 -4.51 12.93
C SER A 276 10.00 -4.80 12.00
N LYS A 277 11.07 -5.45 12.50
CA LYS A 277 12.26 -5.78 11.71
C LYS A 277 12.75 -7.18 11.97
N TRP A 278 13.51 -7.74 11.02
CA TRP A 278 14.23 -8.99 11.20
C TRP A 278 15.58 -8.73 11.87
N VAL A 279 15.82 -9.39 13.00
CA VAL A 279 17.11 -9.39 13.70
C VAL A 279 17.72 -10.78 13.66
N LEU A 280 19.05 -10.84 13.60
CA LEU A 280 19.80 -12.08 13.59
C LEU A 280 19.53 -12.84 14.91
N SER A 281 19.03 -14.07 14.84
CA SER A 281 18.77 -14.89 16.04
C SER A 281 19.81 -15.99 16.24
N GLN A 282 20.45 -16.44 15.16
CA GLN A 282 21.49 -17.47 15.25
C GLN A 282 22.44 -17.39 14.06
N VAL A 283 23.72 -17.65 14.33
CA VAL A 283 24.74 -17.97 13.31
C VAL A 283 25.20 -19.40 13.59
N VAL A 284 25.22 -20.26 12.57
CA VAL A 284 25.80 -21.60 12.66
C VAL A 284 27.00 -21.67 11.75
N VAL A 285 28.21 -21.70 12.32
CA VAL A 285 29.44 -21.80 11.53
C VAL A 285 29.84 -23.27 11.39
N GLU A 286 30.01 -23.73 10.15
CA GLU A 286 30.56 -25.05 9.83
C GLU A 286 31.99 -24.91 9.30
N ASP A 287 32.92 -25.68 9.86
CA ASP A 287 34.34 -25.61 9.47
C ASP A 287 34.71 -26.43 8.21
N GLY A 288 33.75 -27.14 7.63
CA GLY A 288 33.97 -28.03 6.49
C GLY A 288 34.66 -29.35 6.84
N ARG A 289 34.86 -29.63 8.13
CA ARG A 289 35.46 -30.86 8.68
C ARG A 289 34.50 -31.64 9.58
N GLY A 290 33.21 -31.28 9.55
CA GLY A 290 32.16 -31.93 10.32
C GLY A 290 31.88 -31.29 11.69
N ASN A 291 32.54 -30.19 12.06
CA ASN A 291 32.23 -29.47 13.28
C ASN A 291 31.31 -28.27 13.00
N SER A 292 30.43 -28.00 13.95
CA SER A 292 29.46 -26.90 13.89
C SER A 292 29.51 -26.09 15.19
N TYR A 293 29.47 -24.76 15.05
CA TYR A 293 29.59 -23.81 16.15
C TYR A 293 28.39 -22.85 16.10
N PRO A 294 27.26 -23.21 16.72
CA PRO A 294 26.11 -22.32 16.83
C PRO A 294 26.38 -21.17 17.80
N THR A 295 25.93 -19.97 17.44
CA THR A 295 25.94 -18.77 18.27
C THR A 295 24.56 -18.14 18.20
N GLY A 296 23.83 -18.11 19.33
CA GLY A 296 22.50 -17.52 19.45
C GLY A 296 22.53 -16.06 19.90
N TYR A 297 21.50 -15.28 19.56
CA TYR A 297 21.37 -13.87 19.92
C TYR A 297 19.99 -13.56 20.50
N ALA A 298 19.96 -12.84 21.62
CA ALA A 298 18.74 -12.34 22.27
C ALA A 298 18.82 -10.83 22.50
N TYR A 299 17.68 -10.14 22.40
CA TYR A 299 17.59 -8.66 22.39
C TYR A 299 16.71 -8.06 23.49
N PHE A 300 16.07 -8.90 24.30
CA PHE A 300 15.29 -8.53 25.50
C PHE A 300 14.25 -7.42 25.31
N ASN A 301 13.68 -7.29 24.12
CA ASN A 301 12.75 -6.22 23.77
C ASN A 301 13.27 -4.81 24.11
N SER A 302 14.59 -4.62 24.03
CA SER A 302 15.29 -3.42 24.47
C SER A 302 15.55 -2.42 23.35
N GLY A 303 14.89 -2.59 22.20
CA GLY A 303 15.05 -1.74 21.02
C GLY A 303 14.43 -0.36 21.22
N TYR A 304 15.05 0.67 20.65
CA TYR A 304 14.56 2.05 20.72
C TYR A 304 14.66 2.78 19.38
N TYR A 305 13.60 3.49 19.04
CA TYR A 305 13.54 4.44 17.94
C TYR A 305 13.20 5.82 18.49
N ASP A 306 14.11 6.77 18.28
CA ASP A 306 13.86 8.15 18.64
C ASP A 306 12.99 8.81 17.56
N ARG A 307 11.79 9.25 17.95
CA ARG A 307 10.82 9.84 17.01
C ARG A 307 11.14 11.28 16.66
N LEU A 308 11.91 12.00 17.49
CA LEU A 308 12.29 13.38 17.23
C LEU A 308 13.41 13.42 16.19
N GLU A 309 14.42 12.58 16.37
CA GLU A 309 15.56 12.42 15.46
C GLU A 309 15.26 11.50 14.27
N ARG A 310 14.10 10.80 14.32
CA ARG A 310 13.67 9.82 13.31
C ARG A 310 14.69 8.70 13.09
N GLU A 311 15.38 8.28 14.15
CA GLU A 311 16.55 7.41 14.05
C GLU A 311 16.44 6.20 14.99
N ASN A 312 16.93 5.04 14.53
CA ASN A 312 16.98 3.83 15.34
C ASN A 312 18.26 3.80 16.18
N TYR A 313 18.13 3.86 17.51
CA TYR A 313 19.29 3.83 18.42
C TYR A 313 19.73 2.41 18.79
N GLY A 314 19.08 1.38 18.25
CA GLY A 314 19.42 -0.01 18.48
C GLY A 314 18.88 -0.56 19.81
N TYR A 315 19.52 -1.63 20.28
CA TYR A 315 19.09 -2.41 21.46
C TYR A 315 19.96 -2.09 22.66
N ALA A 316 19.35 -1.83 23.81
CA ALA A 316 20.09 -1.53 25.05
C ALA A 316 20.81 -2.77 25.61
N HIS A 317 20.35 -3.97 25.27
CA HIS A 317 20.89 -5.23 25.77
C HIS A 317 20.83 -6.29 24.68
N VAL A 318 22.00 -6.84 24.35
CA VAL A 318 22.16 -7.98 23.45
C VAL A 318 22.90 -9.08 24.20
N GLN A 319 22.40 -10.31 24.15
CA GLN A 319 23.08 -11.49 24.68
C GLN A 319 23.48 -12.42 23.55
N GLU A 320 24.76 -12.77 23.50
CA GLU A 320 25.32 -13.85 22.69
C GLU A 320 25.35 -15.14 23.53
N VAL A 321 24.91 -16.27 22.96
CA VAL A 321 25.04 -17.61 23.56
C VAL A 321 25.90 -18.46 22.64
N ARG A 322 27.10 -18.80 23.09
CA ARG A 322 28.07 -19.58 22.30
C ARG A 322 27.77 -21.07 22.32
N ALA A 323 28.44 -21.80 21.44
CA ALA A 323 28.28 -23.25 21.28
C ALA A 323 28.59 -24.05 22.56
N ASP A 324 29.47 -23.54 23.41
CA ASP A 324 29.83 -24.12 24.71
C ASP A 324 28.86 -23.74 25.84
N GLY A 325 27.82 -22.96 25.53
CA GLY A 325 26.84 -22.44 26.48
C GLY A 325 27.29 -21.18 27.23
N ALA A 326 28.50 -20.68 27.01
CA ALA A 326 28.94 -19.41 27.57
C ALA A 326 28.07 -18.26 27.03
N THR A 327 27.81 -17.27 27.88
CA THR A 327 26.98 -16.11 27.54
C THR A 327 27.78 -14.83 27.61
N ILE A 328 27.58 -13.94 26.64
CA ILE A 328 28.10 -12.58 26.65
C ILE A 328 26.93 -11.63 26.61
N ASP A 329 26.71 -10.88 27.69
CA ASP A 329 25.76 -9.78 27.72
C ASP A 329 26.49 -8.48 27.43
N THR A 330 26.07 -7.78 26.38
CA THR A 330 26.56 -6.44 26.05
C THR A 330 25.43 -5.42 26.23
N PHE A 331 25.72 -4.37 27.00
CA PHE A 331 24.79 -3.28 27.27
C PHE A 331 25.22 -1.99 26.57
N TYR A 332 24.27 -1.38 25.88
CA TYR A 332 24.48 -0.20 25.05
C TYR A 332 23.70 0.99 25.56
N HIS A 333 24.26 2.19 25.38
CA HIS A 333 23.45 3.39 25.43
C HIS A 333 22.53 3.42 24.21
N ASN A 334 21.22 3.53 24.43
CA ASN A 334 20.24 3.69 23.34
C ASN A 334 19.12 4.68 23.69
N ARG A 335 19.33 5.56 24.67
CA ARG A 335 18.40 6.64 25.05
C ARG A 335 19.08 8.02 25.05
N ASP A 336 20.31 8.08 24.54
CA ASP A 336 21.13 9.28 24.49
C ASP A 336 21.64 9.44 23.06
N TYR A 337 21.32 10.57 22.44
CA TYR A 337 21.67 10.85 21.05
C TYR A 337 23.18 10.79 20.77
N ALA A 338 24.01 11.29 21.70
CA ALA A 338 25.46 11.39 21.51
C ALA A 338 26.18 10.06 21.78
N ARG A 339 25.59 9.21 22.64
CA ARG A 339 26.20 7.93 23.06
C ARG A 339 25.54 6.71 22.43
N LYS A 340 24.49 6.87 21.62
CA LYS A 340 23.75 5.77 21.00
C LYS A 340 24.70 4.78 20.32
N GLY A 341 24.49 3.49 20.58
CA GLY A 341 25.30 2.41 20.02
C GLY A 341 26.65 2.17 20.72
N LEU A 342 27.05 3.01 21.68
CA LEU A 342 28.26 2.75 22.48
C LEU A 342 27.96 1.72 23.58
N ALA A 343 28.74 0.64 23.60
CA ALA A 343 28.69 -0.36 24.66
C ALA A 343 29.33 0.22 25.93
N PHE A 344 28.59 0.23 27.04
CA PHE A 344 29.13 0.70 28.34
C PHE A 344 29.45 -0.44 29.30
N ARG A 345 28.97 -1.66 29.01
CA ARG A 345 29.23 -2.84 29.83
C ARG A 345 29.18 -4.13 29.02
N THR A 346 30.15 -5.02 29.26
CA THR A 346 30.17 -6.38 28.73
C THR A 346 30.37 -7.37 29.88
N VAL A 347 29.57 -8.44 29.93
CA VAL A 347 29.66 -9.46 30.97
C VAL A 347 29.74 -10.84 30.35
N LEU A 348 30.83 -11.56 30.59
CA LEU A 348 31.03 -12.93 30.14
C LEU A 348 30.78 -13.90 31.30
N ARG A 349 29.93 -14.89 31.06
CA ARG A 349 29.65 -16.00 31.99
C ARG A 349 29.87 -17.35 31.33
N ASP A 350 30.26 -18.33 32.13
CA ASP A 350 30.27 -19.73 31.69
C ASP A 350 28.85 -20.29 31.52
N ALA A 351 28.74 -21.53 31.02
CA ALA A 351 27.47 -22.21 30.83
C ALA A 351 26.67 -22.44 32.14
N GLY A 352 27.35 -22.41 33.29
CA GLY A 352 26.72 -22.48 34.61
C GLY A 352 26.27 -21.13 35.15
N GLY A 353 26.43 -20.05 34.38
CA GLY A 353 26.10 -18.68 34.77
C GLY A 353 27.12 -18.04 35.72
N ARG A 354 28.31 -18.63 35.90
CA ARG A 354 29.36 -18.06 36.75
C ARG A 354 30.10 -16.97 35.99
N LEU A 355 30.33 -15.85 36.66
CA LEU A 355 31.05 -14.72 36.09
C LEU A 355 32.50 -15.10 35.77
N PHE A 356 32.91 -14.87 34.52
CA PHE A 356 34.29 -15.01 34.07
C PHE A 356 34.96 -13.64 33.98
N SER A 357 34.33 -12.68 33.32
CA SER A 357 34.81 -11.30 33.24
C SER A 357 33.67 -10.29 33.15
N MET A 358 33.95 -9.07 33.59
CA MET A 358 33.07 -7.91 33.48
C MET A 358 33.92 -6.70 33.14
N GLU A 359 33.54 -5.99 32.08
CA GLU A 359 34.23 -4.81 31.59
C GLU A 359 33.24 -3.65 31.52
N ASP A 360 33.56 -2.55 32.20
CA ASP A 360 32.79 -1.31 32.15
C ASP A 360 33.59 -0.26 31.37
N SER A 361 32.93 0.39 30.41
CA SER A 361 33.52 1.46 29.58
C SER A 361 32.92 2.81 29.99
N VAL A 362 33.77 3.83 30.05
CA VAL A 362 33.37 5.22 30.31
C VAL A 362 33.64 6.03 29.05
N TRP A 363 32.60 6.70 28.54
CA TRP A 363 32.60 7.47 27.29
C TRP A 363 32.39 8.95 27.54
#